data_AF-A0A8C4Z0Q0-F1
#
_entry.id   AF-A0A8C4Z0Q0-F1
#
_cell.length_a   1.000
_cell.length_b   1.000
_cell.length_c   1.000
_cell.angle_alpha   90.00
_cell.angle_beta   90.00
_cell.angle_gamma   90.00
#
_symmetry.space_group_name_H-M   'P 1'
#
loop_
_entity.id
_entity.type
_entity.pdbx_description
1 polymer ?
#
loop_
_entity_poly.entity_id
_entity_poly.type
_entity_poly.pdbx_seq_one_letter_code
_entity_poly.pdbx_strand_id
1 'polypeptide(L)'
;MEADGGPPSSEAPDDRSQRGSIASSAALTRAQDVVIYLVGDLSPVPLTVEGLGVVSVQELARDVRQALRIPEANQDAFALWLCSPLLELQLKPRHQPYKLCRQWQDLLYRFTEASAEDISQDEPCLQYRRNVFYPKSKELLVEDQGVLRLLYEEARGNILSDRYPCDPDHWTGLGALALALDEGPHLDTQTLAAVLKEKKLVSFLPASVAFGAGGLLSTLRGRGRRQAALEHKLLDEYRKTCSGASDGPSLLHQYLGTCHALPYYGSAFFPGEIDRPAQGLLQRGRRKVVSVGISLDGVYVMDVKEKHVLLGLLFSQLSWDHSYPEEEGDSHVLWLEFDGEEDGTAVNKLLKIYSKQAELMSGLIEFCVELSSPSGGVASAAPQDGAGGEEAAPRPEEEEPGKGRGGRRGRLSRQDSVVCSRVQNLSTISYVDTGKRGGAPPATWTPVRGGHH
;
A
#
# COMPACT_ATOMS: atom_id res chain seq x y z
N MET A 1 68.96 27.04 -23.23
CA MET A 1 68.94 25.68 -22.66
C MET A 1 68.61 25.87 -21.18
N GLU A 2 67.32 25.91 -20.80
CA GLU A 2 66.42 24.74 -20.55
C GLU A 2 67.06 23.77 -19.54
N ALA A 3 66.41 23.22 -18.52
CA ALA A 3 65.08 23.34 -17.90
C ALA A 3 65.16 22.60 -16.55
N ASP A 4 64.34 23.02 -15.58
CA ASP A 4 63.43 22.18 -14.77
C ASP A 4 63.94 21.07 -13.83
N GLY A 5 63.21 20.89 -12.72
CA GLY A 5 63.38 19.77 -11.77
C GLY A 5 63.04 20.10 -10.31
N GLY A 6 61.75 20.21 -9.97
CA GLY A 6 61.28 20.19 -8.57
C GLY A 6 61.14 18.77 -7.97
N PRO A 7 60.89 18.63 -6.65
CA PRO A 7 60.25 17.43 -6.11
C PRO A 7 59.18 17.80 -5.02
N PRO A 8 58.49 16.84 -4.37
CA PRO A 8 57.08 16.53 -4.64
C PRO A 8 56.16 16.79 -3.43
N SER A 9 54.84 16.87 -3.63
CA SER A 9 53.84 16.64 -2.56
C SER A 9 52.46 16.42 -3.16
N SER A 10 51.81 15.34 -2.71
CA SER A 10 50.49 14.89 -3.14
C SER A 10 49.37 15.71 -2.49
N GLU A 11 48.45 16.23 -3.28
CA GLU A 11 47.14 16.68 -2.80
C GLU A 11 46.07 15.77 -3.40
N ALA A 12 45.50 14.90 -2.54
CA ALA A 12 44.21 14.28 -2.78
C ALA A 12 43.12 15.31 -2.45
N PRO A 13 42.04 15.41 -3.24
CA PRO A 13 40.96 16.34 -2.94
C PRO A 13 40.11 15.81 -1.78
N ASP A 14 39.94 16.66 -0.76
CA ASP A 14 38.98 16.48 0.33
C ASP A 14 37.58 16.25 -0.23
N ASP A 15 37.07 15.03 -0.04
CA ASP A 15 35.69 14.66 -0.29
C ASP A 15 34.82 15.29 0.80
N ARG A 16 34.38 16.53 0.54
CA ARG A 16 33.46 17.27 1.42
C ARG A 16 32.10 16.58 1.42
N SER A 17 31.93 15.71 2.40
CA SER A 17 30.65 15.22 2.92
C SER A 17 29.68 16.39 3.12
N GLN A 18 28.76 16.59 2.17
CA GLN A 18 27.60 17.47 2.35
C GLN A 18 26.53 16.72 3.16
N ARG A 19 26.83 16.45 4.44
CA ARG A 19 25.89 15.82 5.37
C ARG A 19 25.25 16.90 6.25
N GLY A 20 23.94 17.08 6.09
CA GLY A 20 23.04 17.67 7.09
C GLY A 20 23.12 19.19 7.27
N SER A 21 22.66 19.97 6.29
CA SER A 21 22.30 21.35 6.56
C SER A 21 21.13 21.40 7.54
N ILE A 22 21.38 21.96 8.72
CA ILE A 22 20.35 22.40 9.66
C ILE A 22 19.60 23.53 8.93
N ALA A 23 18.49 23.21 8.28
CA ALA A 23 17.61 24.26 7.75
C ALA A 23 17.15 25.09 8.95
N SER A 24 17.67 26.32 9.06
CA SER A 24 17.24 27.25 10.10
C SER A 24 15.70 27.36 10.05
N SER A 25 15.03 27.50 11.19
CA SER A 25 13.58 27.64 11.22
C SER A 25 13.08 28.78 10.31
N ALA A 26 13.91 29.80 10.09
CA ALA A 26 13.66 30.89 9.15
C ALA A 26 13.74 30.50 7.65
N ALA A 27 14.50 29.46 7.29
CA ALA A 27 14.52 28.91 5.93
C ALA A 27 13.24 28.09 5.65
N LEU A 28 12.73 27.38 6.65
CA LEU A 28 11.50 26.58 6.54
C LEU A 28 10.22 27.41 6.53
N THR A 29 10.30 28.70 6.88
CA THR A 29 9.17 29.65 6.77
C THR A 29 9.09 30.35 5.42
N ARG A 30 10.11 30.22 4.56
CA ARG A 30 10.10 30.81 3.20
C ARG A 30 9.43 29.87 2.20
N ALA A 31 9.08 30.41 1.05
CA ALA A 31 8.65 29.65 -0.12
C ALA A 31 9.78 28.70 -0.57
N GLN A 32 9.47 27.41 -0.67
CA GLN A 32 10.39 26.34 -1.07
C GLN A 32 9.74 25.52 -2.18
N ASP A 33 10.53 25.09 -3.15
CA ASP A 33 10.04 24.20 -4.20
C ASP A 33 10.02 22.76 -3.69
N VAL A 34 8.88 22.10 -3.88
CA VAL A 34 8.61 20.72 -3.48
C VAL A 34 8.08 19.98 -4.70
N VAL A 35 8.46 18.72 -4.84
CA VAL A 35 7.96 17.84 -5.90
C VAL A 35 7.11 16.74 -5.27
N ILE A 36 5.90 16.58 -5.80
CA ILE A 36 5.04 15.43 -5.53
C ILE A 36 5.05 14.55 -6.78
N TYR A 37 5.25 13.25 -6.61
CA TYR A 37 5.31 12.31 -7.72
C TYR A 37 3.94 11.67 -7.97
N LEU A 38 3.55 11.54 -9.23
CA LEU A 38 2.39 10.73 -9.62
C LEU A 38 2.78 9.25 -9.70
N VAL A 39 1.81 8.36 -9.49
CA VAL A 39 2.03 6.92 -9.68
C VAL A 39 2.17 6.58 -11.17
N GLY A 40 3.00 5.59 -11.49
CA GLY A 40 3.26 5.16 -12.86
C GLY A 40 4.67 5.53 -13.28
N ASP A 41 4.81 6.56 -14.10
CA ASP A 41 6.10 7.04 -14.62
C ASP A 41 6.86 7.98 -13.66
N LEU A 42 6.34 8.18 -12.44
CA LEU A 42 6.87 9.14 -11.47
C LEU A 42 6.97 10.55 -12.06
N SER A 43 5.98 10.96 -12.85
CA SER A 43 5.85 12.33 -13.32
C SER A 43 5.81 13.32 -12.14
N PRO A 44 6.65 14.37 -12.14
CA PRO A 44 6.70 15.34 -11.06
C PRO A 44 5.57 16.38 -11.18
N VAL A 45 4.96 16.71 -10.05
CA VAL A 45 4.07 17.87 -9.85
C VAL A 45 4.84 18.89 -9.00
N PRO A 46 5.48 19.90 -9.64
CA PRO A 46 6.22 20.91 -8.91
C PRO A 46 5.25 21.88 -8.23
N LEU A 47 5.45 22.13 -6.94
CA LEU A 47 4.73 23.12 -6.15
C LEU A 47 5.71 24.04 -5.44
N THR A 48 5.33 25.30 -5.28
CA THR A 48 6.03 26.24 -4.40
C THR A 48 5.24 26.37 -3.11
N VAL A 49 5.84 25.98 -1.99
CA VAL A 49 5.18 25.85 -0.69
C VAL A 49 5.82 26.81 0.31
N GLU A 50 5.01 27.70 0.89
CA GLU A 50 5.42 28.52 2.03
C GLU A 50 5.26 27.73 3.33
N GLY A 51 6.24 27.85 4.23
CA GLY A 51 6.10 27.21 5.54
C GLY A 51 6.24 25.68 5.50
N LEU A 52 7.15 25.13 4.71
CA LEU A 52 7.36 23.68 4.53
C LEU A 52 7.45 22.89 5.86
N GLY A 53 8.00 23.50 6.92
CA GLY A 53 8.12 22.84 8.23
C GLY A 53 6.79 22.67 8.98
N VAL A 54 5.73 23.35 8.56
CA VAL A 54 4.42 23.36 9.23
C VAL A 54 3.24 23.01 8.33
N VAL A 55 3.42 23.04 7.00
CA VAL A 55 2.38 22.68 6.04
C VAL A 55 1.81 21.29 6.32
N SER A 56 0.49 21.19 6.33
CA SER A 56 -0.20 19.93 6.54
C SER A 56 -0.37 19.15 5.22
N VAL A 57 -0.59 17.85 5.33
CA VAL A 57 -0.99 17.00 4.21
C VAL A 57 -2.25 17.52 3.53
N GLN A 58 -3.23 18.00 4.29
CA GLN A 58 -4.48 18.52 3.75
C GLN A 58 -4.25 19.74 2.84
N GLU A 59 -3.43 20.70 3.29
CA GLU A 59 -3.09 21.88 2.50
C GLU A 59 -2.31 21.49 1.25
N LEU A 60 -1.29 20.65 1.39
CA LEU A 60 -0.48 20.22 0.27
C LEU A 60 -1.28 19.40 -0.76
N ALA A 61 -2.17 18.52 -0.31
CA ALA A 61 -3.04 17.74 -1.20
C ALA A 61 -4.02 18.63 -1.97
N ARG A 62 -4.53 19.70 -1.35
CA ARG A 62 -5.35 20.71 -2.03
C ARG A 62 -4.57 21.41 -3.15
N ASP A 63 -3.31 21.75 -2.89
CA ASP A 63 -2.48 22.45 -3.86
C ASP A 63 -2.09 21.52 -5.04
N VAL A 64 -1.80 20.25 -4.79
CA VAL A 64 -1.65 19.21 -5.84
C VAL A 64 -2.92 19.08 -6.67
N ARG A 65 -4.08 18.99 -6.02
CA ARG A 65 -5.39 18.88 -6.68
C ARG A 65 -5.63 20.04 -7.63
N GLN A 66 -5.30 21.26 -7.20
CA GLN A 66 -5.42 22.46 -8.02
C GLN A 66 -4.47 22.44 -9.22
N ALA A 67 -3.21 22.04 -9.02
CA ALA A 67 -2.22 21.92 -10.09
C ALA A 67 -2.65 20.90 -11.16
N LEU A 68 -3.25 19.78 -10.73
CA LEU A 68 -3.76 18.73 -11.61
C LEU A 68 -5.17 19.00 -12.14
N ARG A 69 -5.81 20.11 -11.72
CA ARG A 69 -7.19 20.48 -12.08
C ARG A 69 -8.23 19.40 -11.75
N ILE A 70 -8.00 18.65 -10.68
CA ILE A 70 -8.93 17.60 -10.23
C ILE A 70 -10.20 18.26 -9.62
N PRO A 71 -11.40 17.85 -10.06
CA PRO A 71 -12.66 18.37 -9.52
C PRO A 71 -12.78 18.18 -8.01
N GLU A 72 -13.44 19.12 -7.33
CA GLU A 72 -13.67 19.04 -5.88
C GLU A 72 -14.51 17.82 -5.49
N ALA A 73 -15.43 17.39 -6.37
CA ALA A 73 -16.23 16.17 -6.20
C ALA A 73 -15.38 14.89 -6.04
N ASN A 74 -14.13 14.90 -6.52
CA ASN A 74 -13.21 13.76 -6.46
C ASN A 74 -12.02 14.02 -5.54
N GLN A 75 -12.08 15.03 -4.65
CA GLN A 75 -10.97 15.36 -3.77
C GLN A 75 -10.54 14.20 -2.86
N ASP A 76 -11.48 13.34 -2.46
CA ASP A 76 -11.23 12.21 -1.56
C ASP A 76 -10.71 10.96 -2.28
N ALA A 77 -10.66 10.98 -3.62
CA ALA A 77 -10.19 9.84 -4.43
C ALA A 77 -8.70 9.57 -4.25
N PHE A 78 -7.94 10.59 -3.85
CA PHE A 78 -6.49 10.53 -3.71
C PHE A 78 -6.02 11.02 -2.34
N ALA A 79 -4.84 10.56 -1.95
CA ALA A 79 -4.15 10.96 -0.73
C ALA A 79 -2.65 11.10 -1.00
N LEU A 80 -1.94 11.75 -0.08
CA LEU A 80 -0.48 11.80 -0.10
C LEU A 80 0.10 10.61 0.66
N TRP A 81 1.12 10.00 0.06
CA TRP A 81 1.84 8.86 0.60
C TRP A 81 3.34 9.14 0.67
N LEU A 82 4.00 8.69 1.74
CA LEU A 82 5.45 8.51 1.71
C LEU A 82 5.76 7.10 1.23
N CYS A 83 6.56 7.01 0.17
CA CYS A 83 6.88 5.74 -0.45
C CYS A 83 8.39 5.63 -0.66
N SER A 84 8.94 4.48 -0.27
CA SER A 84 10.26 4.01 -0.65
C SER A 84 10.19 2.50 -0.97
N PRO A 85 11.27 1.90 -1.48
CA PRO A 85 11.36 0.44 -1.61
C PRO A 85 11.09 -0.35 -0.33
N LEU A 86 11.31 0.24 0.86
CA LEU A 86 11.20 -0.45 2.15
C LEU A 86 9.85 -0.24 2.85
N LEU A 87 9.18 0.89 2.63
CA LEU A 87 7.95 1.24 3.34
C LEU A 87 7.04 2.18 2.53
N GLU A 88 5.74 1.92 2.57
CA GLU A 88 4.69 2.75 1.97
C GLU A 88 3.69 3.18 3.06
N LEU A 89 3.50 4.48 3.27
CA LEU A 89 2.60 5.02 4.29
C LEU A 89 1.66 6.07 3.71
N GLN A 90 0.34 5.81 3.75
CA GLN A 90 -0.64 6.86 3.53
C GLN A 90 -0.62 7.85 4.69
N LEU A 91 -0.50 9.15 4.39
CA LEU A 91 -0.46 10.17 5.41
C LEU A 91 -1.86 10.64 5.81
N LYS A 92 -2.03 10.99 7.10
CA LYS A 92 -3.27 11.59 7.61
C LYS A 92 -3.32 13.09 7.29
N PRO A 93 -4.51 13.70 7.14
CA PRO A 93 -4.66 15.11 6.75
C PRO A 93 -3.86 16.12 7.62
N ARG A 94 -3.73 15.85 8.92
CA ARG A 94 -3.03 16.73 9.88
C ARG A 94 -1.52 16.48 9.96
N HIS A 95 -1.00 15.44 9.31
CA HIS A 95 0.44 15.19 9.32
C HIS A 95 1.20 16.32 8.62
N GLN A 96 2.47 16.49 8.99
CA GLN A 96 3.39 17.44 8.37
C GLN A 96 4.44 16.64 7.58
N PRO A 97 4.33 16.53 6.24
CA PRO A 97 5.14 15.63 5.43
C PRO A 97 6.65 15.81 5.66
N TYR A 98 7.12 17.06 5.72
CA TYR A 98 8.53 17.36 5.93
C TYR A 98 9.08 16.77 7.24
N LYS A 99 8.30 16.80 8.33
CA LYS A 99 8.72 16.22 9.61
C LYS A 99 8.80 14.70 9.56
N LEU A 100 7.86 14.07 8.86
CA LEU A 100 7.87 12.61 8.68
C LEU A 100 9.04 12.15 7.80
N CYS A 101 9.36 12.89 6.71
CA CYS A 101 10.56 12.62 5.91
C CYS A 101 11.84 12.68 6.77
N ARG A 102 11.91 13.64 7.71
CA ARG A 102 13.05 13.76 8.65
C ARG A 102 13.17 12.60 9.63
N GLN A 103 12.09 11.88 9.87
CA GLN A 103 12.01 10.73 10.79
C GLN A 103 11.98 9.40 10.04
N TRP A 104 12.25 9.41 8.73
CA TRP A 104 12.08 8.23 7.90
C TRP A 104 12.89 7.04 8.40
N GLN A 105 14.14 7.25 8.77
CA GLN A 105 15.00 6.19 9.31
C GLN A 105 14.44 5.59 10.61
N ASP A 106 13.86 6.40 11.49
CA ASP A 106 13.21 5.91 12.72
C ASP A 106 11.97 5.07 12.39
N LEU A 107 11.18 5.49 11.39
CA LEU A 107 10.03 4.74 10.90
C LEU A 107 10.45 3.40 10.27
N LEU A 108 11.51 3.39 9.47
CA LEU A 108 12.06 2.17 8.89
C LEU A 108 12.57 1.21 9.97
N TYR A 109 13.30 1.71 10.96
CA TYR A 109 13.77 0.89 12.08
C TYR A 109 12.62 0.22 12.84
N ARG A 110 11.53 0.96 13.06
CA ARG A 110 10.33 0.48 13.74
C ARG A 110 9.53 -0.52 12.91
N PHE A 111 9.35 -0.27 11.62
CA PHE A 111 8.36 -0.99 10.78
C PHE A 111 8.97 -1.90 9.72
N THR A 112 10.29 -2.09 9.68
CA THR A 112 10.94 -2.96 8.69
C THR A 112 12.03 -3.83 9.32
N GLU A 113 12.30 -4.97 8.69
CA GLU A 113 13.43 -5.85 9.00
C GLU A 113 14.65 -5.56 8.10
N ALA A 114 14.69 -4.37 7.50
CA ALA A 114 15.79 -3.96 6.63
C ALA A 114 17.09 -3.79 7.42
N SER A 115 18.22 -3.99 6.75
CA SER A 115 19.53 -3.83 7.40
C SER A 115 19.79 -2.36 7.72
N ALA A 116 20.65 -2.08 8.71
CA ALA A 116 21.04 -0.70 9.03
C ALA A 116 21.65 0.04 7.82
N GLU A 117 22.33 -0.69 6.94
CA GLU A 117 22.87 -0.14 5.69
C GLU A 117 21.74 0.27 4.75
N ASP A 118 20.78 -0.63 4.47
CA ASP A 118 19.64 -0.32 3.61
C ASP A 118 18.83 0.86 4.16
N ILE A 119 18.56 0.88 5.47
CA ILE A 119 17.86 1.98 6.15
C ILE A 119 18.60 3.31 5.98
N SER A 120 19.94 3.30 6.02
CA SER A 120 20.73 4.52 5.93
C SER A 120 20.72 5.15 4.53
N GLN A 121 20.51 4.34 3.49
CA GLN A 121 20.48 4.75 2.08
C GLN A 121 19.08 5.00 1.54
N ASP A 122 18.05 4.56 2.27
CA ASP A 122 16.66 4.68 1.82
C ASP A 122 16.09 6.08 2.11
N GLU A 123 15.53 6.69 1.07
CA GLU A 123 14.87 7.99 1.14
C GLU A 123 13.44 7.89 0.60
N PRO A 124 12.43 8.45 1.30
CA PRO A 124 11.07 8.42 0.84
C PRO A 124 10.82 9.53 -0.19
N CYS A 125 9.99 9.24 -1.18
CA CYS A 125 9.37 10.28 -2.00
C CYS A 125 7.91 10.48 -1.60
N LEU A 126 7.41 11.70 -1.78
CA LEU A 126 6.01 12.03 -1.56
C LEU A 126 5.23 11.75 -2.85
N GLN A 127 4.26 10.84 -2.80
CA GLN A 127 3.45 10.45 -3.95
C GLN A 127 1.99 10.85 -3.77
N TYR A 128 1.32 11.21 -4.87
CA TYR A 128 -0.13 11.41 -4.92
C TYR A 128 -0.78 10.14 -5.50
N ARG A 129 -1.45 9.38 -4.65
CA ARG A 129 -1.95 8.03 -4.96
C ARG A 129 -3.42 7.89 -4.60
N ARG A 130 -4.08 6.84 -5.08
CA ARG A 130 -5.42 6.45 -4.66
C ARG A 130 -5.50 6.39 -3.14
N ASN A 131 -6.52 7.02 -2.57
CA ASN A 131 -6.81 6.92 -1.16
C ASN A 131 -7.34 5.51 -0.86
N VAL A 132 -6.69 4.78 0.07
CA VAL A 132 -7.13 3.43 0.46
C VAL A 132 -8.58 3.42 0.96
N PHE A 133 -9.05 4.55 1.51
CA PHE A 133 -10.41 4.73 2.02
C PHE A 133 -11.41 5.24 0.99
N TYR A 134 -11.05 5.36 -0.28
CA TYR A 134 -12.00 5.74 -1.32
C TYR A 134 -12.84 4.54 -1.77
N PRO A 135 -14.18 4.56 -1.63
CA PRO A 135 -15.02 3.42 -1.98
C PRO A 135 -15.06 3.17 -3.49
N LYS A 136 -14.97 1.88 -3.89
CA LYS A 136 -15.13 1.46 -5.31
C LYS A 136 -16.46 1.95 -5.90
N SER A 137 -17.53 1.98 -5.10
CA SER A 137 -18.84 2.47 -5.52
C SER A 137 -18.84 3.95 -5.94
N LYS A 138 -18.04 4.80 -5.28
CA LYS A 138 -17.86 6.19 -5.70
C LYS A 138 -16.94 6.30 -6.91
N GLU A 139 -15.93 5.44 -6.97
CA GLU A 139 -14.99 5.38 -8.09
C GLU A 139 -15.65 5.01 -9.42
N LEU A 140 -16.64 4.11 -9.39
CA LEU A 140 -17.44 3.73 -10.56
C LEU A 140 -18.26 4.89 -11.16
N LEU A 141 -18.48 5.97 -10.39
CA LEU A 141 -19.23 7.15 -10.81
C LEU A 141 -18.32 8.28 -11.34
N VAL A 142 -17.01 8.07 -11.38
CA VAL A 142 -16.05 9.07 -11.86
C VAL A 142 -16.13 9.17 -13.38
N GLU A 143 -16.44 10.36 -13.90
CA GLU A 143 -16.45 10.63 -15.34
C GLU A 143 -15.24 11.47 -15.80
N ASP A 144 -14.59 12.16 -14.86
CA ASP A 144 -13.48 13.06 -15.16
C ASP A 144 -12.26 12.28 -15.72
N GLN A 145 -11.82 12.66 -16.92
CA GLN A 145 -10.71 12.02 -17.62
C GLN A 145 -9.39 12.06 -16.84
N GLY A 146 -9.09 13.18 -16.17
CA GLY A 146 -7.85 13.33 -15.41
C GLY A 146 -7.83 12.39 -14.22
N VAL A 147 -8.95 12.30 -13.48
CA VAL A 147 -9.11 11.38 -12.35
C VAL A 147 -9.03 9.93 -12.82
N LEU A 148 -9.75 9.56 -13.88
CA LEU A 148 -9.68 8.21 -14.45
C LEU A 148 -8.27 7.83 -14.89
N ARG A 149 -7.53 8.77 -15.49
CA ARG A 149 -6.15 8.54 -15.91
C ARG A 149 -5.23 8.25 -14.72
N LEU A 150 -5.34 9.02 -13.63
CA LEU A 150 -4.53 8.80 -12.43
C LEU A 150 -4.83 7.44 -11.77
N LEU A 151 -6.11 7.07 -11.66
CA LEU A 151 -6.52 5.75 -11.16
C LEU A 151 -6.02 4.61 -12.05
N TYR A 152 -6.08 4.81 -13.37
CA TYR A 152 -5.59 3.87 -14.36
C TYR A 152 -4.07 3.66 -14.25
N GLU A 153 -3.27 4.72 -14.14
CA GLU A 153 -1.81 4.60 -14.06
C GLU A 153 -1.40 3.80 -12.80
N GLU A 154 -2.05 4.04 -11.65
CA GLU A 154 -1.81 3.24 -10.45
C GLU A 154 -2.26 1.78 -10.62
N ALA A 155 -3.45 1.54 -11.18
CA ALA A 155 -3.93 0.19 -11.45
C ALA A 155 -3.00 -0.57 -12.40
N ARG A 156 -2.54 0.10 -13.47
CA ARG A 156 -1.57 -0.43 -14.44
C ARG A 156 -0.26 -0.79 -13.77
N GLY A 157 0.30 0.11 -12.96
CA GLY A 157 1.51 -0.16 -12.20
C GLY A 157 1.39 -1.40 -11.29
N ASN A 158 0.25 -1.56 -10.62
CA ASN A 158 -0.01 -2.71 -9.77
C ASN A 158 -0.16 -4.04 -10.55
N ILE A 159 -0.73 -4.01 -11.76
CA ILE A 159 -0.79 -5.19 -12.64
C ILE A 159 0.62 -5.54 -13.16
N LEU A 160 1.37 -4.56 -13.67
CA LEU A 160 2.69 -4.79 -14.27
C LEU A 160 3.72 -5.28 -13.25
N SER A 161 3.63 -4.80 -12.01
CA SER A 161 4.51 -5.22 -10.90
C SER A 161 4.10 -6.54 -10.23
N ASP A 162 3.07 -7.23 -10.76
CA ASP A 162 2.46 -8.42 -10.17
C ASP A 162 1.93 -8.21 -8.73
N ARG A 163 1.63 -6.96 -8.35
CA ARG A 163 0.97 -6.63 -7.07
C ARG A 163 -0.52 -7.00 -7.10
N TYR A 164 -1.12 -6.97 -8.29
CA TYR A 164 -2.44 -7.53 -8.56
C TYR A 164 -2.31 -8.84 -9.35
N PRO A 165 -2.17 -9.99 -8.66
CA PRO A 165 -2.36 -11.30 -9.28
C PRO A 165 -3.63 -11.31 -10.13
N CYS A 166 -3.61 -11.91 -11.32
CA CYS A 166 -4.83 -12.10 -12.09
C CYS A 166 -4.64 -13.20 -13.14
N ASP A 167 -5.76 -13.77 -13.59
CA ASP A 167 -5.75 -14.87 -14.55
C ASP A 167 -5.21 -14.45 -15.92
N PRO A 168 -4.71 -15.43 -16.72
CA PRO A 168 -4.23 -15.21 -18.08
C PRO A 168 -5.12 -14.37 -18.99
N ASP A 169 -6.43 -14.51 -18.88
CA ASP A 169 -7.36 -13.80 -19.75
C ASP A 169 -7.54 -12.35 -19.29
N HIS A 170 -7.53 -12.10 -17.97
CA HIS A 170 -7.62 -10.76 -17.41
C HIS A 170 -6.39 -9.91 -17.78
N TRP A 171 -5.16 -10.37 -17.53
CA TRP A 171 -4.00 -9.55 -17.89
C TRP A 171 -3.78 -9.43 -19.40
N THR A 172 -4.29 -10.36 -20.22
CA THR A 172 -4.24 -10.21 -21.68
C THR A 172 -5.16 -9.07 -22.12
N GLY A 173 -6.40 -9.05 -21.63
CA GLY A 173 -7.36 -7.98 -21.91
C GLY A 173 -6.88 -6.62 -21.40
N LEU A 174 -6.36 -6.56 -20.18
CA LEU A 174 -5.75 -5.34 -19.62
C LEU A 174 -4.57 -4.85 -20.46
N GLY A 175 -3.68 -5.75 -20.89
CA GLY A 175 -2.56 -5.39 -21.77
C GLY A 175 -3.04 -4.83 -23.12
N ALA A 176 -4.09 -5.39 -23.70
CA ALA A 176 -4.69 -4.93 -24.95
C ALA A 176 -5.32 -3.52 -24.80
N LEU A 177 -6.03 -3.29 -23.70
CA LEU A 177 -6.57 -1.97 -23.35
C LEU A 177 -5.46 -0.94 -23.14
N ALA A 178 -4.39 -1.31 -22.43
CA ALA A 178 -3.24 -0.42 -22.23
C ALA A 178 -2.55 -0.07 -23.55
N LEU A 179 -2.42 -1.03 -24.47
CA LEU A 179 -1.88 -0.80 -25.81
C LEU A 179 -2.77 0.15 -26.62
N ALA A 180 -4.10 -0.01 -26.54
CA ALA A 180 -5.05 0.91 -27.19
C ALA A 180 -5.05 2.32 -26.57
N LEU A 181 -4.82 2.44 -25.27
CA LEU A 181 -4.68 3.73 -24.57
C LEU A 181 -3.37 4.44 -24.93
N ASP A 182 -2.28 3.70 -25.08
CA ASP A 182 -0.95 4.26 -25.38
C ASP A 182 -0.78 4.62 -26.87
N GLU A 183 -1.29 3.78 -27.77
CA GLU A 183 -1.05 3.92 -29.22
C GLU A 183 -2.28 4.36 -30.02
N GLY A 184 -3.45 4.39 -29.39
CA GLY A 184 -4.73 4.56 -30.05
C GLY A 184 -5.29 3.26 -30.63
N PRO A 185 -6.59 3.26 -30.97
CA PRO A 185 -7.25 2.11 -31.58
C PRO A 185 -6.95 2.00 -33.09
N HIS A 186 -7.20 0.82 -33.65
CA HIS A 186 -7.16 0.55 -35.11
C HIS A 186 -5.79 0.64 -35.79
N LEU A 187 -4.69 0.38 -35.08
CA LEU A 187 -3.38 0.21 -35.72
C LEU A 187 -3.34 -1.01 -36.64
N ASP A 188 -2.60 -0.91 -37.74
CA ASP A 188 -2.32 -2.06 -38.60
C ASP A 188 -1.36 -3.04 -37.90
N THR A 189 -1.37 -4.30 -38.37
CA THR A 189 -0.62 -5.38 -37.70
C THR A 189 0.89 -5.17 -37.74
N GLN A 190 1.43 -4.52 -38.79
CA GLN A 190 2.86 -4.30 -38.92
C GLN A 190 3.33 -3.22 -37.95
N THR A 191 2.60 -2.12 -37.86
CA THR A 191 2.86 -1.05 -36.89
C THR A 191 2.75 -1.57 -35.46
N LEU A 192 1.71 -2.34 -35.15
CA LEU A 192 1.51 -2.88 -33.80
C LEU A 192 2.62 -3.86 -33.39
N ALA A 193 3.11 -4.69 -34.32
CA ALA A 193 4.26 -5.55 -34.08
C ALA A 193 5.55 -4.76 -33.85
N ALA A 194 5.74 -3.64 -34.55
CA ALA A 194 6.89 -2.75 -34.33
C ALA A 194 6.84 -2.10 -32.94
N VAL A 195 5.67 -1.61 -32.52
CA VAL A 195 5.46 -1.05 -31.17
C VAL A 195 5.78 -2.08 -30.09
N LEU A 196 5.25 -3.31 -30.19
CA LEU A 196 5.50 -4.35 -29.19
C LEU A 196 6.98 -4.72 -29.10
N LYS A 197 7.72 -4.65 -30.22
CA LYS A 197 9.15 -4.87 -30.23
C LYS A 197 9.92 -3.73 -29.55
N GLU A 198 9.50 -2.48 -29.77
CA GLU A 198 10.09 -1.30 -29.16
C GLU A 198 9.82 -1.24 -27.65
N LYS A 199 8.53 -1.26 -27.27
CA LYS A 199 8.09 -1.11 -25.88
C LYS A 199 8.24 -2.39 -25.05
N LYS A 200 8.39 -3.55 -25.70
CA LYS A 200 8.47 -4.89 -25.08
C LYS A 200 7.18 -5.29 -24.34
N LEU A 201 6.96 -6.60 -24.20
CA LEU A 201 5.78 -7.12 -23.49
C LEU A 201 5.69 -6.68 -22.02
N VAL A 202 6.81 -6.42 -21.35
CA VAL A 202 6.81 -6.01 -19.93
C VAL A 202 6.12 -4.66 -19.69
N SER A 203 5.95 -3.84 -20.74
CA SER A 203 5.22 -2.57 -20.65
C SER A 203 3.69 -2.73 -20.65
N PHE A 204 3.20 -3.94 -20.96
CA PHE A 204 1.78 -4.24 -21.11
C PHE A 204 1.32 -5.47 -20.31
N LEU A 205 2.23 -6.39 -19.99
CA LEU A 205 1.95 -7.64 -19.29
C LEU A 205 2.69 -7.69 -17.95
N PRO A 206 2.16 -8.43 -16.95
CA PRO A 206 2.81 -8.61 -15.65
C PRO A 206 4.24 -9.11 -15.79
N ALA A 207 5.15 -8.62 -14.95
CA ALA A 207 6.58 -8.94 -15.03
C ALA A 207 6.86 -10.45 -14.96
N SER A 208 6.16 -11.18 -14.08
CA SER A 208 6.27 -12.64 -13.95
C SER A 208 5.90 -13.38 -15.25
N VAL A 209 4.99 -12.82 -16.05
CA VAL A 209 4.54 -13.38 -17.33
C VAL A 209 5.52 -13.03 -18.44
N ALA A 210 5.89 -11.75 -18.54
CA ALA A 210 6.72 -11.18 -19.60
C ALA A 210 8.16 -11.70 -19.57
N PHE A 211 8.75 -11.85 -18.38
CA PHE A 211 10.11 -12.41 -18.26
C PHE A 211 10.14 -13.94 -18.30
N GLY A 212 9.01 -14.57 -18.00
CA GLY A 212 8.80 -16.01 -17.95
C GLY A 212 9.21 -16.62 -16.61
N ALA A 213 8.38 -17.53 -16.08
CA ALA A 213 8.74 -18.37 -14.93
C ALA A 213 9.84 -19.35 -15.35
N GLY A 214 11.10 -19.01 -15.10
CA GLY A 214 12.21 -19.90 -15.43
C GLY A 214 13.55 -19.36 -14.95
N GLY A 215 14.10 -20.01 -13.92
CA GLY A 215 15.49 -19.84 -13.54
C GLY A 215 16.46 -20.19 -14.67
N LEU A 216 17.76 -20.07 -14.36
CA LEU A 216 18.92 -20.14 -15.26
C LEU A 216 19.02 -21.34 -16.25
N LEU A 217 18.08 -22.29 -16.22
CA LEU A 217 18.05 -23.50 -17.06
C LEU A 217 16.89 -23.54 -18.08
N SER A 218 16.04 -22.49 -18.16
CA SER A 218 15.04 -22.40 -19.23
C SER A 218 15.75 -22.13 -20.56
N THR A 219 15.93 -23.20 -21.34
CA THR A 219 16.67 -23.17 -22.61
C THR A 219 16.22 -22.03 -23.53
N LEU A 220 17.19 -21.29 -24.08
CA LEU A 220 16.99 -20.13 -24.96
C LEU A 220 16.05 -20.40 -26.15
N ARG A 221 15.90 -21.66 -26.57
CA ARG A 221 15.02 -22.07 -27.68
C ARG A 221 13.53 -22.03 -27.34
N GLY A 222 13.13 -22.23 -26.08
CA GLY A 222 11.71 -22.22 -25.67
C GLY A 222 11.19 -20.81 -25.36
N ARG A 223 12.07 -19.92 -24.91
CA ARG A 223 11.72 -18.55 -24.50
C ARG A 223 11.18 -17.72 -25.67
N GLY A 224 11.83 -17.79 -26.83
CA GLY A 224 11.39 -17.05 -28.03
C GLY A 224 10.00 -17.48 -28.53
N ARG A 225 9.70 -18.79 -28.49
CA ARG A 225 8.38 -19.31 -28.89
C ARG A 225 7.27 -18.85 -27.94
N ARG A 226 7.53 -18.88 -26.62
CA ARG A 226 6.57 -18.39 -25.62
C ARG A 226 6.31 -16.89 -25.77
N GLN A 227 7.37 -16.11 -25.96
CA GLN A 227 7.26 -14.67 -26.18
C GLN A 227 6.40 -14.35 -27.43
N ALA A 228 6.68 -15.01 -28.55
CA ALA A 228 5.90 -14.85 -29.78
C ALA A 228 4.42 -15.26 -29.60
N ALA A 229 4.14 -16.31 -28.81
CA ALA A 229 2.78 -16.70 -28.50
C ALA A 229 2.04 -15.66 -27.64
N LEU A 230 2.72 -15.05 -26.67
CA LEU A 230 2.16 -13.96 -25.87
C LEU A 230 1.91 -12.70 -26.71
N GLU A 231 2.86 -12.34 -27.58
CA GLU A 231 2.68 -11.24 -28.55
C GLU A 231 1.47 -11.50 -29.43
N HIS A 232 1.34 -12.69 -30.02
CA HIS A 232 0.18 -13.04 -30.83
C HIS A 232 -1.13 -12.96 -30.06
N LYS A 233 -1.17 -13.48 -28.82
CA LYS A 233 -2.37 -13.42 -27.96
C LYS A 233 -2.77 -11.97 -27.67
N LEU A 234 -1.80 -11.12 -27.35
CA LEU A 234 -2.02 -9.70 -27.08
C LEU A 234 -2.51 -8.95 -28.32
N LEU A 235 -1.92 -9.22 -29.50
CA LEU A 235 -2.34 -8.64 -30.78
C LEU A 235 -3.77 -9.02 -31.14
N ASP A 236 -4.15 -10.28 -30.94
CA ASP A 236 -5.51 -10.75 -31.20
C ASP A 236 -6.52 -10.06 -30.27
N GLU A 237 -6.18 -9.90 -29.00
CA GLU A 237 -7.05 -9.26 -28.02
C GLU A 237 -7.18 -7.74 -28.25
N TYR A 238 -6.11 -7.07 -28.66
CA TYR A 238 -6.14 -5.67 -29.09
C TYR A 238 -7.12 -5.45 -30.25
N ARG A 239 -7.12 -6.33 -31.26
CA ARG A 239 -8.05 -6.21 -32.40
C ARG A 239 -9.51 -6.34 -31.97
N LYS A 240 -9.81 -7.26 -31.04
CA LYS A 240 -11.17 -7.42 -30.48
C LYS A 240 -11.58 -6.16 -29.73
N THR A 241 -10.69 -5.64 -28.89
CA THR A 241 -10.90 -4.43 -28.09
C THR A 241 -11.21 -3.22 -28.99
N CYS A 242 -10.43 -3.04 -30.06
CA CYS A 242 -10.61 -1.92 -30.99
C CYS A 242 -11.81 -2.08 -31.93
N SER A 243 -12.39 -3.28 -32.08
CA SER A 243 -13.53 -3.49 -32.98
C SER A 243 -14.82 -2.82 -32.46
N GLY A 244 -14.90 -2.52 -31.15
CA GLY A 244 -15.89 -1.62 -30.60
C GLY A 244 -15.35 -0.19 -30.63
N ALA A 245 -16.06 0.75 -31.25
CA ALA A 245 -15.70 2.17 -31.27
C ALA A 245 -15.63 2.72 -29.84
N SER A 246 -14.44 2.67 -29.24
CA SER A 246 -14.18 3.07 -27.86
C SER A 246 -13.25 4.27 -27.88
N ASP A 247 -13.71 5.37 -27.29
CA ASP A 247 -12.87 6.52 -27.02
C ASP A 247 -11.96 6.26 -25.80
N GLY A 248 -10.99 7.16 -25.56
CA GLY A 248 -10.11 7.09 -24.39
C GLY A 248 -10.84 6.89 -23.05
N PRO A 249 -11.89 7.68 -22.74
CA PRO A 249 -12.74 7.48 -21.56
C PRO A 249 -13.28 6.06 -21.41
N SER A 250 -13.89 5.52 -22.46
CA SER A 250 -14.45 4.17 -22.47
C SER A 250 -13.37 3.12 -22.18
N LEU A 251 -12.18 3.27 -22.79
CA LEU A 251 -11.06 2.36 -22.56
C LEU A 251 -10.54 2.42 -21.12
N LEU A 252 -10.45 3.61 -20.52
CA LEU A 252 -10.09 3.79 -19.10
C LEU A 252 -11.10 3.10 -18.19
N HIS A 253 -12.40 3.29 -18.43
CA HIS A 253 -13.46 2.62 -17.69
C HIS A 253 -13.41 1.10 -17.84
N GLN A 254 -13.16 0.57 -19.04
CA GLN A 254 -13.03 -0.87 -19.26
C GLN A 254 -11.84 -1.46 -18.51
N TYR A 255 -10.70 -0.75 -18.51
CA TYR A 255 -9.51 -1.16 -17.77
C TYR A 255 -9.78 -1.19 -16.26
N LEU A 256 -10.27 -0.06 -15.73
CA LEU A 256 -10.59 0.08 -14.31
C LEU A 256 -11.68 -0.89 -13.88
N GLY A 257 -12.73 -1.10 -14.68
CA GLY A 257 -13.80 -2.05 -14.39
C GLY A 257 -13.30 -3.49 -14.28
N THR A 258 -12.35 -3.89 -15.14
CA THR A 258 -11.67 -5.19 -15.01
C THR A 258 -10.87 -5.27 -13.70
N CYS A 259 -10.17 -4.20 -13.34
CA CYS A 259 -9.45 -4.14 -12.06
C CYS A 259 -10.38 -4.12 -10.84
N HIS A 260 -11.55 -3.46 -10.90
CA HIS A 260 -12.50 -3.37 -9.79
C HIS A 260 -13.09 -4.72 -9.40
N ALA A 261 -13.16 -5.66 -10.36
CA ALA A 261 -13.56 -7.04 -10.10
C ALA A 261 -12.56 -7.81 -9.20
N LEU A 262 -11.33 -7.32 -9.06
CA LEU A 262 -10.34 -7.88 -8.15
C LEU A 262 -10.69 -7.46 -6.70
N PRO A 263 -10.86 -8.41 -5.76
CA PRO A 263 -11.20 -8.09 -4.38
C PRO A 263 -10.21 -7.13 -3.70
N TYR A 264 -8.91 -7.33 -3.97
CA TYR A 264 -7.77 -6.56 -3.44
C TYR A 264 -7.46 -5.27 -4.22
N TYR A 265 -8.26 -4.90 -5.22
CA TYR A 265 -8.10 -3.60 -5.88
C TYR A 265 -8.20 -2.44 -4.87
N GLY A 266 -7.27 -1.50 -4.96
CA GLY A 266 -7.21 -0.33 -4.08
C GLY A 266 -6.68 -0.60 -2.67
N SER A 267 -6.13 -1.79 -2.41
CA SER A 267 -5.56 -2.14 -1.10
C SER A 267 -4.26 -1.39 -0.81
N ALA A 268 -3.99 -1.13 0.48
CA ALA A 268 -2.64 -0.94 0.97
C ALA A 268 -1.95 -2.31 1.11
N PHE A 269 -0.68 -2.41 0.75
CA PHE A 269 0.04 -3.68 0.74
C PHE A 269 1.19 -3.68 1.74
N PHE A 270 1.28 -4.77 2.50
CA PHE A 270 2.28 -4.96 3.54
C PHE A 270 3.06 -6.26 3.25
N PRO A 271 4.38 -6.28 3.44
CA PRO A 271 5.15 -7.51 3.41
C PRO A 271 4.85 -8.35 4.65
N GLY A 272 4.84 -9.67 4.49
CA GLY A 272 4.76 -10.59 5.62
C GLY A 272 5.23 -11.98 5.25
N GLU A 273 5.24 -12.86 6.24
CA GLU A 273 5.51 -14.27 6.06
C GLU A 273 4.46 -15.12 6.78
N ILE A 274 4.15 -16.30 6.24
CA ILE A 274 3.27 -17.28 6.88
C ILE A 274 3.96 -18.64 7.00
N ASP A 275 3.56 -19.42 7.99
CA ASP A 275 4.03 -20.80 8.11
C ASP A 275 3.51 -21.65 6.94
N ARG A 276 4.39 -22.47 6.33
CA ARG A 276 3.95 -23.43 5.32
C ARG A 276 3.19 -24.57 5.99
N PRO A 277 2.08 -25.04 5.41
CA PRO A 277 1.46 -26.27 5.86
C PRO A 277 2.47 -27.42 5.74
N ALA A 278 2.53 -28.28 6.76
CA ALA A 278 3.50 -29.38 6.80
C ALA A 278 3.24 -30.37 5.64
N GLN A 279 4.06 -30.31 4.59
CA GLN A 279 4.05 -31.29 3.51
C GLN A 279 5.19 -32.29 3.71
N GLY A 280 4.90 -33.41 4.40
CA GLY A 280 5.76 -34.58 4.53
C GLY A 280 6.82 -34.55 5.64
N LEU A 281 7.41 -35.72 5.92
CA LEU A 281 8.33 -35.97 7.06
C LEU A 281 9.67 -35.21 7.01
N LEU A 282 10.05 -34.61 5.87
CA LEU A 282 11.39 -34.04 5.64
C LEU A 282 11.40 -32.52 5.38
N GLN A 283 10.24 -31.88 5.29
CA GLN A 283 10.17 -30.43 5.07
C GLN A 283 10.07 -29.70 6.41
N ARG A 284 11.23 -29.39 7.02
CA ARG A 284 11.27 -28.46 8.17
C ARG A 284 10.66 -27.12 7.75
N GLY A 285 9.71 -26.64 8.57
CA GLY A 285 8.88 -25.46 8.34
C GLY A 285 9.67 -24.25 7.84
N ARG A 286 9.66 -24.04 6.52
CA ARG A 286 10.10 -22.78 5.93
C ARG A 286 8.90 -21.85 5.88
N ARG A 287 9.07 -20.61 6.34
CA ARG A 287 8.09 -19.56 6.11
C ARG A 287 7.95 -19.29 4.60
N LYS A 288 6.77 -18.86 4.19
CA LYS A 288 6.47 -18.41 2.83
C LYS A 288 6.28 -16.90 2.87
N VAL A 289 7.04 -16.19 2.05
CA VAL A 289 6.89 -14.75 1.87
C VAL A 289 5.57 -14.48 1.15
N VAL A 290 4.78 -13.58 1.73
CA VAL A 290 3.47 -13.18 1.24
C VAL A 290 3.38 -11.66 1.17
N SER A 291 2.43 -11.19 0.36
CA SER A 291 1.98 -9.81 0.40
C SER A 291 0.57 -9.79 0.97
N VAL A 292 0.35 -8.91 1.94
CA VAL A 292 -0.93 -8.73 2.63
C VAL A 292 -1.57 -7.46 2.11
N GLY A 293 -2.63 -7.59 1.33
CA GLY A 293 -3.46 -6.47 0.87
C GLY A 293 -4.60 -6.23 1.86
N ILE A 294 -4.76 -4.99 2.31
CA ILE A 294 -5.89 -4.57 3.15
C ILE A 294 -6.66 -3.49 2.40
N SER A 295 -7.92 -3.77 2.10
CA SER A 295 -8.85 -2.85 1.43
C SER A 295 -9.91 -2.35 2.42
N LEU A 296 -10.89 -1.60 1.91
CA LEU A 296 -12.09 -1.22 2.66
C LEU A 296 -12.99 -2.40 3.02
N ASP A 297 -12.87 -3.53 2.31
CA ASP A 297 -13.80 -4.66 2.44
C ASP A 297 -13.20 -5.80 3.28
N GLY A 298 -11.87 -5.95 3.27
CA GLY A 298 -11.23 -7.10 3.88
C GLY A 298 -9.71 -7.19 3.75
N VAL A 299 -9.20 -8.37 4.08
CA VAL A 299 -7.77 -8.72 4.08
C VAL A 299 -7.52 -9.84 3.07
N TYR A 300 -6.47 -9.68 2.27
CA TYR A 300 -6.08 -10.61 1.22
C TYR A 300 -4.61 -11.00 1.37
N VAL A 301 -4.31 -12.29 1.42
CA VAL A 301 -2.96 -12.83 1.54
C VAL A 301 -2.57 -13.44 0.20
N MET A 302 -1.47 -12.98 -0.39
CA MET A 302 -1.02 -13.36 -1.73
C MET A 302 0.38 -13.94 -1.72
N ASP A 303 0.62 -14.98 -2.50
CA ASP A 303 1.94 -15.57 -2.69
C ASP A 303 2.80 -14.67 -3.60
N VAL A 304 3.89 -14.13 -3.07
CA VAL A 304 4.79 -13.23 -3.81
C VAL A 304 5.53 -13.95 -4.94
N LYS A 305 5.78 -15.25 -4.81
CA LYS A 305 6.53 -16.04 -5.79
C LYS A 305 5.61 -16.62 -6.85
N GLU A 306 4.52 -17.24 -6.42
CA GLU A 306 3.58 -17.94 -7.30
C GLU A 306 2.47 -17.02 -7.85
N LYS A 307 2.43 -15.74 -7.43
CA LYS A 307 1.53 -14.70 -7.96
C LYS A 307 0.06 -15.11 -7.99
N HIS A 308 -0.44 -15.65 -6.88
CA HIS A 308 -1.86 -15.97 -6.70
C HIS A 308 -2.33 -15.62 -5.28
N VAL A 309 -3.64 -15.48 -5.12
CA VAL A 309 -4.28 -15.23 -3.84
C VAL A 309 -4.38 -16.54 -3.06
N LEU A 310 -3.86 -16.55 -1.83
CA LEU A 310 -3.90 -17.68 -0.91
C LEU A 310 -5.17 -17.65 -0.05
N LEU A 311 -5.59 -16.45 0.36
CA LEU A 311 -6.71 -16.23 1.26
C LEU A 311 -7.31 -14.84 1.01
N GLY A 312 -8.63 -14.74 1.03
CA GLY A 312 -9.35 -13.47 1.03
C GLY A 312 -10.47 -13.54 2.04
N LEU A 313 -10.48 -12.62 3.01
CA LEU A 313 -11.46 -12.58 4.10
C LEU A 313 -12.07 -11.20 4.16
N LEU A 314 -13.40 -11.12 4.10
CA LEU A 314 -14.12 -9.90 4.43
C LEU A 314 -14.03 -9.64 5.93
N PHE A 315 -14.18 -8.39 6.36
CA PHE A 315 -14.18 -8.08 7.81
C PHE A 315 -15.30 -8.76 8.59
N SER A 316 -16.40 -9.13 7.92
CA SER A 316 -17.48 -9.92 8.53
C SER A 316 -17.12 -11.39 8.76
N GLN A 317 -16.04 -11.88 8.16
CA GLN A 317 -15.59 -13.28 8.15
C GLN A 317 -14.37 -13.53 9.03
N LEU A 318 -13.80 -12.48 9.64
CA LEU A 318 -12.56 -12.59 10.40
C LEU A 318 -12.66 -11.88 11.76
N SER A 319 -11.87 -12.37 12.71
CA SER A 319 -11.43 -11.62 13.89
C SER A 319 -9.90 -11.47 13.81
N TRP A 320 -9.37 -10.39 14.34
CA TRP A 320 -7.92 -10.14 14.31
C TRP A 320 -7.38 -9.65 15.65
N ASP A 321 -6.10 -9.89 15.86
CA ASP A 321 -5.31 -9.25 16.91
C ASP A 321 -3.85 -9.11 16.43
N HIS A 322 -3.03 -8.35 17.14
CA HIS A 322 -1.60 -8.30 16.89
C HIS A 322 -0.79 -8.48 18.17
N SER A 323 0.37 -9.12 18.05
CA SER A 323 1.30 -9.32 19.16
C SER A 323 2.70 -8.80 18.82
N TYR A 324 3.37 -8.32 19.85
CA TYR A 324 4.79 -7.97 19.81
C TYR A 324 5.64 -9.22 20.01
N PRO A 325 6.88 -9.27 19.50
CA PRO A 325 7.78 -10.37 19.79
C PRO A 325 8.03 -10.49 21.30
N GLU A 326 7.92 -11.70 21.84
CA GLU A 326 8.19 -11.97 23.26
C GLU A 326 9.69 -12.20 23.51
N GLU A 327 10.40 -12.76 22.53
CA GLU A 327 11.84 -13.06 22.58
C GLU A 327 12.64 -12.27 21.53
N GLU A 328 13.92 -12.04 21.83
CA GLU A 328 14.86 -11.39 20.93
C GLU A 328 15.10 -12.27 19.69
N GLY A 329 14.62 -11.84 18.52
CA GLY A 329 14.68 -12.59 17.27
C GLY A 329 13.33 -13.05 16.73
N ASP A 330 12.25 -12.91 17.50
CA ASP A 330 10.89 -13.10 17.00
C ASP A 330 10.38 -11.88 16.21
N SER A 331 9.42 -12.11 15.34
CA SER A 331 8.75 -11.06 14.57
C SER A 331 7.43 -10.67 15.23
N HIS A 332 7.00 -9.42 15.06
CA HIS A 332 5.62 -9.04 15.34
C HIS A 332 4.67 -9.90 14.49
N VAL A 333 3.48 -10.20 15.03
CA VAL A 333 2.52 -11.09 14.38
C VAL A 333 1.17 -10.42 14.27
N LEU A 334 0.58 -10.47 13.07
CA LEU A 334 -0.84 -10.26 12.86
C LEU A 334 -1.54 -11.63 12.87
N TRP A 335 -2.54 -11.77 13.73
CA TRP A 335 -3.34 -12.97 13.89
C TRP A 335 -4.68 -12.78 13.17
N LEU A 336 -5.06 -13.74 12.33
CA LEU A 336 -6.37 -13.77 11.69
C LEU A 336 -7.08 -15.07 12.06
N GLU A 337 -8.21 -14.96 12.75
CA GLU A 337 -9.10 -16.07 13.07
C GLU A 337 -10.32 -16.02 12.16
N PHE A 338 -10.68 -17.14 11.55
CA PHE A 338 -11.81 -17.23 10.62
C PHE A 338 -12.38 -18.65 10.55
N ASP A 339 -13.63 -18.76 10.11
CA ASP A 339 -14.30 -20.04 9.89
C ASP A 339 -13.66 -20.78 8.70
N GLY A 340 -13.37 -22.06 8.88
CA GLY A 340 -12.89 -22.94 7.82
C GLY A 340 -13.49 -24.34 7.91
N GLU A 341 -13.03 -25.23 7.04
CA GLU A 341 -13.50 -26.61 6.96
C GLU A 341 -12.31 -27.58 6.92
N GLU A 342 -12.42 -28.69 7.63
CA GLU A 342 -11.45 -29.79 7.64
C GLU A 342 -12.21 -31.12 7.65
N ASP A 343 -11.98 -31.95 6.63
CA ASP A 343 -12.68 -33.22 6.43
C ASP A 343 -14.22 -33.14 6.56
N GLY A 344 -14.84 -32.10 5.98
CA GLY A 344 -16.30 -31.91 6.05
C GLY A 344 -16.80 -31.24 7.34
N THR A 345 -15.91 -30.93 8.28
CA THR A 345 -16.24 -30.39 9.60
C THR A 345 -15.85 -28.92 9.69
N ALA A 346 -16.78 -28.08 10.14
CA ALA A 346 -16.50 -26.67 10.40
C ALA A 346 -15.52 -26.54 11.58
N VAL A 347 -14.42 -25.81 11.36
CA VAL A 347 -13.36 -25.57 12.34
C VAL A 347 -12.96 -24.10 12.31
N ASN A 348 -12.54 -23.55 13.44
CA ASN A 348 -11.87 -22.24 13.45
C ASN A 348 -10.43 -22.42 12.97
N LYS A 349 -10.06 -21.64 11.95
CA LYS A 349 -8.69 -21.56 11.44
C LYS A 349 -8.03 -20.31 12.00
N LEU A 350 -6.76 -20.45 12.37
CA LEU A 350 -5.93 -19.35 12.85
C LEU A 350 -4.72 -19.23 11.94
N LEU A 351 -4.57 -18.09 11.29
CA LEU A 351 -3.42 -17.74 10.46
C LEU A 351 -2.51 -16.77 11.21
N LYS A 352 -1.22 -17.11 11.26
CA LYS A 352 -0.15 -16.24 11.76
C LYS A 352 0.55 -15.58 10.59
N ILE A 353 0.61 -14.25 10.61
CA ILE A 353 1.34 -13.45 9.63
C ILE A 353 2.48 -12.73 10.37
N TYR A 354 3.71 -13.16 10.14
CA TYR A 354 4.91 -12.54 10.70
C TYR A 354 5.27 -11.29 9.90
N SER A 355 5.27 -10.12 10.55
CA SER A 355 5.64 -8.84 9.93
C SER A 355 5.80 -7.76 10.98
N LYS A 356 6.91 -7.00 10.92
CA LYS A 356 7.10 -5.78 11.72
C LYS A 356 6.04 -4.69 11.49
N GLN A 357 5.23 -4.82 10.45
CA GLN A 357 4.14 -3.91 10.13
C GLN A 357 2.79 -4.36 10.73
N ALA A 358 2.76 -5.37 11.61
CA ALA A 358 1.53 -5.89 12.22
C ALA A 358 0.69 -4.81 12.94
N GLU A 359 1.33 -3.87 13.63
CA GLU A 359 0.64 -2.73 14.27
C GLU A 359 -0.05 -1.83 13.22
N LEU A 360 0.64 -1.54 12.10
CA LEU A 360 0.08 -0.73 11.00
C LEU A 360 -1.10 -1.45 10.33
N MET A 361 -0.97 -2.76 10.10
CA MET A 361 -2.02 -3.60 9.55
C MET A 361 -3.25 -3.63 10.47
N SER A 362 -3.04 -3.86 11.77
CA SER A 362 -4.10 -3.91 12.77
C SER A 362 -4.87 -2.59 12.86
N GLY A 363 -4.16 -1.45 12.91
CA GLY A 363 -4.79 -0.13 12.93
C GLY A 363 -5.54 0.23 11.65
N LEU A 364 -5.07 -0.24 10.49
CA LEU A 364 -5.78 -0.07 9.23
C LEU A 364 -7.08 -0.89 9.19
N ILE A 365 -7.04 -2.15 9.63
CA ILE A 365 -8.23 -3.00 9.73
C ILE A 365 -9.27 -2.37 10.66
N GLU A 366 -8.84 -1.93 11.85
CA GLU A 366 -9.72 -1.26 12.83
C GLU A 366 -10.43 -0.07 12.21
N PHE A 367 -9.69 0.82 11.54
CA PHE A 367 -10.27 2.00 10.90
C PHE A 367 -11.23 1.65 9.75
N CYS A 368 -10.92 0.65 8.92
CA CYS A 368 -11.85 0.20 7.87
C CYS A 368 -13.16 -0.35 8.43
N VAL A 369 -13.09 -1.09 9.55
CA VAL A 369 -14.28 -1.63 10.23
C VAL A 369 -15.13 -0.52 10.84
N GLU A 370 -14.50 0.49 11.47
CA GLU A 370 -15.18 1.66 12.02
C GLU A 370 -15.89 2.48 10.94
N LEU A 371 -15.21 2.73 9.82
CA LEU A 371 -15.78 3.44 8.66
C LEU A 371 -17.01 2.73 8.07
N SER A 372 -17.02 1.40 8.11
CA SER A 372 -18.11 0.58 7.58
C SER A 372 -19.29 0.45 8.56
N SER A 373 -19.11 0.86 9.82
CA SER A 373 -20.16 0.82 10.82
C SER A 373 -21.23 1.89 10.56
N PRO A 374 -22.53 1.57 10.68
CA PRO A 374 -23.62 2.53 10.42
C PRO A 374 -23.60 3.75 11.37
N SER A 375 -22.83 3.71 12.45
CA SER A 375 -22.57 4.81 13.39
C SER A 375 -21.39 5.71 13.01
N GLY A 376 -20.58 5.34 12.01
CA GLY A 376 -19.37 6.06 11.57
C GLY A 376 -19.60 7.16 10.53
N GLY A 377 -20.84 7.63 10.38
CA GLY A 377 -21.19 8.71 9.45
C GLY A 377 -20.71 10.07 9.96
N VAL A 378 -19.66 10.61 9.31
CA VAL A 378 -19.39 12.05 9.15
C VAL A 378 -19.54 12.89 10.43
N ALA A 379 -18.48 12.99 11.21
CA ALA A 379 -18.30 14.13 12.13
C ALA A 379 -17.97 15.40 11.30
N SER A 380 -18.99 15.92 10.59
CA SER A 380 -19.01 17.30 10.16
C SER A 380 -19.23 18.15 11.41
N ALA A 381 -18.20 18.88 11.81
CA ALA A 381 -18.30 19.88 12.85
C ALA A 381 -19.22 21.02 12.38
N ALA A 382 -20.47 20.99 12.81
CA ALA A 382 -21.37 22.14 12.83
C ALA A 382 -21.91 22.33 14.25
N PRO A 383 -22.12 23.58 14.70
CA PRO A 383 -22.30 23.90 16.11
C PRO A 383 -23.67 23.47 16.64
N GLN A 384 -23.69 22.92 17.86
CA GLN A 384 -24.92 22.66 18.61
C GLN A 384 -25.50 23.99 19.11
N ASP A 385 -26.68 24.35 18.61
CA ASP A 385 -27.66 25.17 19.32
C ASP A 385 -28.71 24.23 19.94
N GLY A 386 -29.13 24.55 21.18
CA GLY A 386 -29.71 23.60 22.12
C GLY A 386 -31.23 23.44 22.17
N ALA A 387 -31.67 22.98 23.36
CA ALA A 387 -33.01 22.57 23.81
C ALA A 387 -33.42 21.16 23.36
N GLY A 388 -33.81 20.18 24.18
CA GLY A 388 -34.43 20.17 25.51
C GLY A 388 -35.74 19.36 25.38
N GLY A 389 -35.92 18.25 26.13
CA GLY A 389 -37.23 17.56 26.22
C GLY A 389 -37.21 16.03 26.42
N GLU A 390 -37.30 15.64 27.70
CA GLU A 390 -38.01 14.50 28.34
C GLU A 390 -38.42 13.20 27.59
N GLU A 391 -37.90 12.08 28.13
CA GLU A 391 -38.60 10.93 28.76
C GLU A 391 -39.84 10.28 28.10
N ALA A 392 -39.76 8.96 27.81
CA ALA A 392 -40.76 7.96 28.21
C ALA A 392 -40.29 6.52 27.94
N ALA A 393 -40.22 5.70 28.99
CA ALA A 393 -40.17 4.24 28.93
C ALA A 393 -41.60 3.65 28.95
N PRO A 394 -41.77 2.36 28.63
CA PRO A 394 -42.45 1.51 29.62
C PRO A 394 -41.81 0.13 29.85
N ARG A 395 -42.16 -0.42 31.02
CA ARG A 395 -41.75 -1.65 31.69
C ARG A 395 -42.67 -2.86 31.32
N PRO A 396 -42.34 -4.09 31.76
CA PRO A 396 -42.75 -5.36 31.13
C PRO A 396 -43.94 -6.06 31.83
N GLU A 397 -44.57 -7.04 31.16
CA GLU A 397 -45.46 -8.03 31.78
C GLU A 397 -45.22 -9.45 31.23
N GLU A 398 -45.51 -10.41 32.10
CA GLU A 398 -45.03 -11.81 32.20
C GLU A 398 -45.91 -12.87 31.47
N GLU A 399 -45.45 -14.13 31.60
CA GLU A 399 -45.69 -15.41 30.91
C GLU A 399 -47.14 -16.00 31.04
N GLU A 400 -47.63 -17.04 30.30
CA GLU A 400 -47.18 -18.46 30.21
C GLU A 400 -48.17 -19.31 29.31
N PRO A 401 -48.11 -20.67 29.16
CA PRO A 401 -47.30 -21.47 28.22
C PRO A 401 -48.11 -22.31 27.19
N GLY A 402 -47.45 -22.88 26.15
CA GLY A 402 -48.11 -23.83 25.23
C GLY A 402 -47.20 -24.53 24.21
N LYS A 403 -47.07 -25.86 24.34
CA LYS A 403 -46.24 -26.83 23.59
C LYS A 403 -46.24 -26.70 22.06
N GLY A 404 -45.06 -26.85 21.44
CA GLY A 404 -44.93 -27.23 20.02
C GLY A 404 -43.47 -27.44 19.57
N ARG A 405 -43.09 -28.69 19.31
CA ARG A 405 -41.76 -29.15 18.88
C ARG A 405 -41.24 -28.45 17.61
N GLY A 406 -39.98 -28.01 17.63
CA GLY A 406 -39.20 -27.66 16.44
C GLY A 406 -37.78 -27.25 16.82
N GLY A 407 -36.81 -28.14 16.64
CA GLY A 407 -35.42 -27.93 17.05
C GLY A 407 -34.76 -26.77 16.31
N ARG A 408 -34.49 -25.67 17.02
CA ARG A 408 -33.55 -24.63 16.62
C ARG A 408 -32.20 -24.92 17.28
N ARG A 409 -31.19 -25.22 16.46
CA ARG A 409 -29.78 -25.23 16.86
C ARG A 409 -29.46 -23.89 17.53
N GLY A 410 -28.88 -23.95 18.72
CA GLY A 410 -28.48 -22.77 19.47
C GLY A 410 -27.52 -21.92 18.65
N ARG A 411 -27.93 -20.68 18.35
CA ARG A 411 -26.98 -19.60 18.09
C ARG A 411 -26.20 -19.42 19.39
N LEU A 412 -24.93 -19.80 19.40
CA LEU A 412 -24.01 -19.39 20.45
C LEU A 412 -24.00 -17.86 20.45
N SER A 413 -24.44 -17.29 21.57
CA SER A 413 -24.34 -15.86 21.83
C SER A 413 -22.86 -15.49 21.71
N ARG A 414 -22.53 -14.59 20.78
CA ARG A 414 -21.22 -13.96 20.74
C ARG A 414 -20.94 -13.42 22.13
N GLN A 415 -19.82 -13.82 22.73
CA GLN A 415 -19.32 -13.11 23.89
C GLN A 415 -19.06 -11.67 23.45
N ASP A 416 -19.51 -10.72 24.26
CA ASP A 416 -19.23 -9.31 24.06
C ASP A 416 -17.73 -9.13 23.95
N SER A 417 -17.30 -8.83 22.72
CA SER A 417 -15.91 -8.50 22.41
C SER A 417 -15.48 -7.33 23.30
N VAL A 418 -14.24 -7.39 23.77
CA VAL A 418 -13.60 -6.41 24.67
C VAL A 418 -13.28 -5.10 23.92
N VAL A 419 -14.29 -4.56 23.23
CA VAL A 419 -14.22 -3.35 22.39
C VAL A 419 -14.26 -2.08 23.24
N CYS A 420 -14.72 -2.14 24.50
CA CYS A 420 -14.93 -0.93 25.32
C CYS A 420 -13.72 -0.46 26.16
N SER A 421 -12.59 -1.18 26.20
CA SER A 421 -11.44 -0.77 27.05
C SER A 421 -10.30 -0.08 26.30
N ARG A 422 -10.33 0.02 24.96
CA ARG A 422 -9.25 0.65 24.17
C ARG A 422 -9.59 2.04 23.62
N VAL A 423 -10.80 2.53 23.91
CA VAL A 423 -11.38 3.82 23.45
C VAL A 423 -10.62 5.06 23.96
N GLN A 424 -9.57 4.91 24.77
CA GLN A 424 -8.70 6.03 25.19
C GLN A 424 -7.30 6.06 24.51
N ASN A 425 -6.97 5.11 23.62
CA ASN A 425 -5.67 5.10 22.91
C ASN A 425 -5.72 5.52 21.44
N LEU A 426 -6.92 5.73 20.88
CA LEU A 426 -7.10 6.13 19.47
C LEU A 426 -6.91 7.64 19.21
N SER A 427 -6.51 8.41 20.22
CA SER A 427 -6.00 9.78 20.07
C SER A 427 -4.47 9.89 20.03
N THR A 428 -3.74 8.77 20.08
CA THR A 428 -2.30 8.78 20.42
C THR A 428 -1.41 7.91 19.54
N ILE A 429 -1.87 7.41 18.39
CA ILE A 429 -0.92 6.98 17.33
C ILE A 429 -0.38 8.24 16.64
N SER A 430 0.42 8.99 17.40
CA SER A 430 1.42 9.91 16.88
C SER A 430 2.58 9.04 16.43
N TYR A 431 2.96 9.11 15.16
CA TYR A 431 4.18 8.48 14.63
C TYR A 431 5.46 9.11 15.21
N VAL A 432 5.31 10.02 16.18
CA VAL A 432 6.36 10.78 16.83
C VAL A 432 6.14 10.70 18.34
N ASP A 433 7.10 10.11 19.04
CA ASP A 433 7.21 10.32 20.48
C ASP A 433 7.73 11.74 20.70
N THR A 434 6.87 12.66 21.12
CA THR A 434 7.31 14.02 21.46
C THR A 434 8.06 13.92 22.79
N GLY A 435 9.37 13.73 22.71
CA GLY A 435 10.25 13.57 23.86
C GLY A 435 9.98 14.61 24.95
N LYS A 436 9.42 14.16 26.07
CA LYS A 436 9.41 14.94 27.31
C LYS A 436 10.83 14.98 27.85
N ARG A 437 11.36 16.21 27.99
CA ARG A 437 12.56 16.51 28.79
C ARG A 437 12.39 15.93 30.19
N GLY A 438 13.15 14.88 30.49
CA GLY A 438 13.42 14.39 31.83
C GLY A 438 14.92 14.16 31.93
N GLY A 439 15.60 14.95 32.77
CA GLY A 439 17.05 14.98 32.83
C GLY A 439 17.67 13.74 33.48
N ALA A 440 18.77 13.28 32.89
CA ALA A 440 19.86 12.59 33.57
C ALA A 440 21.18 12.99 32.85
N PRO A 441 22.29 13.21 33.58
CA PRO A 441 23.51 13.78 33.00
C PRO A 441 24.24 12.75 32.13
N PRO A 442 25.03 13.20 31.13
CA PRO A 442 25.75 12.28 30.26
C PRO A 442 26.86 11.56 31.02
N ALA A 443 26.89 10.23 30.90
CA ALA A 443 28.03 9.41 31.25
C ALA A 443 29.24 9.86 30.41
N THR A 444 30.25 10.38 31.08
CA THR A 444 31.54 10.75 30.50
C THR A 444 32.24 9.50 29.97
N TRP A 445 32.40 9.43 28.65
CA TRP A 445 33.30 8.49 27.99
C TRP A 445 34.75 8.93 28.23
N THR A 446 35.48 8.19 29.05
CA THR A 446 36.94 8.29 29.16
C THR A 446 37.63 7.49 28.06
N PRO A 447 38.59 8.06 27.31
CA PRO A 447 39.34 7.32 26.30
C PRO A 447 40.44 6.47 26.96
N VAL A 448 40.46 5.18 26.63
CA VAL A 448 41.57 4.29 26.97
C VAL A 448 42.74 4.62 26.04
N ARG A 449 43.80 5.22 26.60
CA ARG A 449 45.12 5.29 25.97
C ARG A 449 45.82 3.94 26.14
N GLY A 450 46.35 3.43 25.04
CA GLY A 450 47.32 2.34 25.06
C GLY A 450 48.62 2.73 25.76
N GLY A 451 49.27 1.74 26.37
CA GLY A 451 50.58 1.84 26.98
C GLY A 451 51.24 0.47 27.02
N HIS A 452 52.43 0.43 26.41
CA HIS A 452 53.37 -0.68 26.30
C HIS A 452 53.58 -1.50 27.59
N HIS A 453 53.60 -2.84 27.45
CA HIS A 453 54.83 -3.63 27.57
C HIS A 453 54.64 -5.03 26.97
#